data_AF-A0AA42AWV1-F1
#
_entry.id   AF-A0AA42AWV1-F1
#
_cell.length_a   1.000
_cell.length_b   1.000
_cell.length_c   1.000
_cell.angle_alpha   90.00
_cell.angle_beta   90.00
_cell.angle_gamma   90.00
#
_symmetry.space_group_name_H-M   'P 1'
#
loop_
_entity.id
_entity.type
_entity.pdbx_description
1 polymer ?
#
loop_
_entity_poly.entity_id
_entity_poly.type
_entity_poly.pdbx_seq_one_letter_code
_entity_poly.pdbx_strand_id
1 'polypeptide(L)'
;MSAPTETIFIPYSQIPPWSNFKRNTKGAANILRKDCVYYSTPAMIIPSSLENVHSCENWLPRRVMSAWRVAGMLHALEDWEGHECGNWLIKEDDSSMIDKVWTASFRHGFRPYHLPVPCTSTFIAA
;
A
#
# COMPACT_ATOMS: atom_id res chain seq x y z
N MET A 1 24.42 11.09 9.75
CA MET A 1 24.23 9.62 9.75
C MET A 1 23.87 9.18 8.35
N SER A 2 24.56 8.18 7.79
CA SER A 2 24.21 7.59 6.50
C SER A 2 23.60 6.22 6.73
N ALA A 3 22.46 5.94 6.10
CA ALA A 3 21.84 4.62 6.13
C ALA A 3 22.67 3.62 5.28
N PRO A 4 22.84 2.36 5.73
CA PRO A 4 23.51 1.29 4.98
C PRO A 4 22.90 1.06 3.59
N THR A 5 23.73 0.53 2.67
CA THR A 5 23.27 0.04 1.36
C THR A 5 22.19 -1.03 1.55
N GLU A 6 21.16 -1.05 0.70
CA GLU A 6 19.99 -1.95 0.79
C GLU A 6 19.01 -1.67 1.95
N THR A 7 19.15 -0.53 2.64
CA THR A 7 18.15 -0.14 3.64
C THR A 7 16.77 0.02 2.98
N ILE A 8 15.79 -0.68 3.53
CA ILE A 8 14.40 -0.59 3.09
C ILE A 8 13.77 0.65 3.72
N PHE A 9 13.31 1.56 2.87
CA PHE A 9 12.56 2.73 3.31
C PHE A 9 11.07 2.48 3.11
N ILE A 10 10.36 2.34 4.21
CA ILE A 10 8.90 2.33 4.25
C ILE A 10 8.47 3.76 4.62
N PRO A 11 8.10 4.61 3.65
CA PRO A 11 7.65 5.96 3.96
C PRO A 11 6.39 5.88 4.81
N TYR A 12 6.44 6.50 5.99
CA TYR A 12 5.24 6.74 6.81
C TYR A 12 4.30 7.74 6.14
N SER A 13 4.81 8.49 5.16
CA SER A 13 4.03 9.40 4.32
C SER A 13 3.15 8.62 3.34
N GLN A 14 1.85 8.95 3.37
CA GLN A 14 0.86 8.54 2.37
C GLN A 14 1.25 8.96 0.95
N ILE A 15 1.94 10.10 0.82
CA ILE A 15 2.42 10.61 -0.46
C ILE A 15 3.71 9.86 -0.82
N PRO A 16 3.75 9.16 -1.96
CA PRO A 16 4.96 8.48 -2.38
C PRO A 16 6.11 9.48 -2.60
N PRO A 17 7.33 9.20 -2.11
CA PRO A 17 8.47 10.10 -2.30
C PRO A 17 8.78 10.41 -3.78
N TRP A 18 8.38 9.53 -4.71
CA TRP A 18 8.52 9.72 -6.16
C TRP A 18 7.39 10.52 -6.82
N SER A 19 6.27 10.76 -6.15
CA SER A 19 5.09 11.39 -6.76
C SER A 19 5.28 12.89 -7.08
N ASN A 20 6.28 13.53 -6.47
CA ASN A 20 6.66 14.94 -6.73
C ASN A 20 7.66 15.11 -7.91
N PHE A 21 8.07 14.03 -8.58
CA PHE A 21 9.12 14.06 -9.61
C PHE A 21 8.75 14.87 -10.87
N LYS A 22 7.46 14.93 -11.25
CA LYS A 22 7.04 15.61 -12.48
C LYS A 22 6.90 17.14 -12.38
N ARG A 23 6.96 17.74 -11.18
CA ARG A 23 6.58 19.16 -10.99
C ARG A 23 7.74 20.13 -10.76
N ASN A 24 8.99 19.68 -10.60
CA ASN A 24 10.07 20.62 -10.25
C ASN A 24 11.43 20.27 -10.84
N THR A 25 11.61 20.49 -12.15
CA THR A 25 12.87 20.29 -12.89
C THR A 25 14.02 21.19 -12.41
N LYS A 26 13.76 22.16 -11.51
CA LYS A 26 14.75 23.14 -11.05
C LYS A 26 14.96 23.21 -9.53
N GLY A 27 14.28 22.38 -8.73
CA GLY A 27 14.36 22.51 -7.26
C GLY A 27 14.10 21.26 -6.42
N ALA A 28 13.52 20.20 -6.97
CA ALA A 28 13.39 18.92 -6.28
C ALA A 28 14.38 17.93 -6.92
N ALA A 29 15.67 18.17 -6.65
CA ALA A 29 16.73 17.25 -7.00
C ALA A 29 16.36 15.84 -6.50
N ASN A 30 16.44 14.83 -7.38
CA ASN A 30 16.40 13.39 -7.11
C ASN A 30 16.59 13.02 -5.61
N ILE A 31 15.51 13.06 -4.81
CA ILE A 31 15.57 12.71 -3.37
C ILE A 31 15.64 11.18 -3.19
N LEU A 32 15.39 10.43 -4.26
CA LEU A 32 15.47 8.97 -4.26
C LEU A 32 16.92 8.54 -4.47
N ARG A 33 17.52 8.02 -3.40
CA ARG A 33 18.76 7.25 -3.47
C ARG A 33 18.59 6.00 -4.34
N LYS A 34 19.53 5.78 -5.25
CA LYS A 34 19.51 4.63 -6.19
C LYS A 34 19.76 3.29 -5.52
N ASP A 35 20.37 3.29 -4.35
CA ASP A 35 20.75 2.10 -3.58
C ASP A 35 19.73 1.77 -2.48
N CYS A 36 18.51 2.26 -2.61
CA CYS A 36 17.44 2.12 -1.64
C CYS A 36 16.17 1.61 -2.31
N VAL A 37 15.45 0.73 -1.62
CA VAL A 37 14.12 0.26 -2.04
C VAL A 37 13.07 1.09 -1.33
N TYR A 38 12.19 1.71 -2.11
CA TYR A 38 11.07 2.51 -1.60
C TYR A 38 9.77 1.74 -1.80
N TYR A 39 9.10 1.45 -0.70
CA TYR A 39 7.73 0.93 -0.73
C TYR A 39 6.74 2.09 -0.69
N SER A 40 5.49 1.85 -1.07
CA SER A 40 4.38 2.74 -0.73
C SER A 40 3.63 2.22 0.48
N THR A 41 2.74 3.05 0.99
CA THR A 41 1.60 2.56 1.75
C THR A 41 0.89 1.44 0.95
N PRO A 42 0.59 0.29 1.58
CA PRO A 42 -0.17 -0.78 0.94
C PRO A 42 -1.53 -0.27 0.47
N ALA A 43 -1.92 -0.66 -0.74
CA ALA A 43 -3.17 -0.26 -1.35
C ALA A 43 -3.75 -1.40 -2.19
N MET A 44 -5.03 -1.30 -2.48
CA MET A 44 -5.80 -2.27 -3.25
C MET A 44 -6.65 -1.57 -4.30
N ILE A 45 -6.79 -2.21 -5.45
CA ILE A 45 -7.76 -1.87 -6.48
C ILE A 45 -9.15 -2.21 -5.94
N ILE A 46 -10.09 -1.26 -6.05
CA ILE A 46 -11.47 -1.44 -5.58
C ILE A 46 -12.34 -2.14 -6.64
N PRO A 47 -13.32 -2.96 -6.22
CA PRO A 47 -14.25 -3.64 -7.12
C PRO A 47 -15.11 -2.64 -7.92
N SER A 48 -15.57 -3.05 -9.11
CA SER A 48 -16.41 -2.22 -10.00
C SER A 48 -17.73 -1.79 -9.36
N SER A 49 -18.27 -2.63 -8.46
CA SER A 49 -19.48 -2.38 -7.68
C SER A 49 -19.37 -1.20 -6.70
N LEU A 50 -18.15 -0.79 -6.34
CA LEU A 50 -17.94 0.33 -5.43
C LEU A 50 -17.94 1.65 -6.20
N GLU A 51 -19.04 2.39 -6.09
CA GLU A 51 -19.28 3.66 -6.77
C GLU A 51 -18.95 4.88 -5.90
N ASN A 52 -18.89 6.07 -6.51
CA ASN A 52 -18.63 7.35 -5.84
C ASN A 52 -17.24 7.47 -5.16
N VAL A 53 -16.31 6.57 -5.46
CA VAL A 53 -14.93 6.60 -4.94
C VAL A 53 -14.03 7.38 -5.91
N HIS A 54 -14.24 8.69 -5.98
CA HIS A 54 -13.47 9.56 -6.89
C HIS A 54 -12.26 10.21 -6.23
N SER A 55 -12.30 10.42 -4.91
CA SER A 55 -11.35 11.30 -4.21
C SER A 55 -10.86 10.77 -2.86
N CYS A 56 -11.17 9.53 -2.49
CA CYS A 56 -10.84 9.04 -1.14
C CYS A 56 -9.36 9.24 -0.78
N GLU A 57 -8.46 9.22 -1.77
CA GLU A 57 -7.02 9.35 -1.57
C GLU A 57 -6.37 10.06 -2.77
N ASN A 58 -6.14 11.36 -2.65
CA ASN A 58 -5.64 12.21 -3.75
C ASN A 58 -4.25 11.81 -4.28
N TRP A 59 -3.51 10.97 -3.55
CA TRP A 59 -2.18 10.48 -3.93
C TRP A 59 -2.20 9.09 -4.59
N LEU A 60 -3.36 8.40 -4.61
CA LEU A 60 -3.52 7.12 -5.28
C LEU A 60 -4.28 7.30 -6.60
N PRO A 61 -4.04 6.42 -7.60
CA PRO A 61 -4.82 6.45 -8.82
C PRO A 61 -6.31 6.26 -8.53
N ARG A 62 -7.16 6.68 -9.49
CA ARG A 62 -8.59 6.41 -9.41
C ARG A 62 -8.82 4.92 -9.26
N ARG A 63 -9.82 4.55 -8.45
CA ARG A 63 -10.19 3.17 -8.14
C ARG A 63 -9.11 2.37 -7.39
N VAL A 64 -8.20 3.07 -6.72
CA VAL A 64 -7.26 2.48 -5.77
C VAL A 64 -7.54 3.08 -4.39
N MET A 65 -7.50 2.25 -3.37
CA MET A 65 -7.76 2.61 -1.99
C MET A 65 -6.70 1.98 -1.07
N SER A 66 -6.26 2.66 0.00
CA SER A 66 -5.31 2.11 0.96
C SER A 66 -5.87 0.86 1.65
N ALA A 67 -4.96 -0.07 1.97
CA ALA A 67 -5.33 -1.34 2.57
C ALA A 67 -6.00 -1.15 3.94
N TRP A 68 -5.64 -0.13 4.73
CA TRP A 68 -6.30 0.12 6.01
C TRP A 68 -7.77 0.54 5.85
N ARG A 69 -8.14 1.21 4.75
CA ARG A 69 -9.53 1.62 4.52
C ARG A 69 -10.34 0.41 4.08
N VAL A 70 -9.74 -0.40 3.22
CA VAL A 70 -10.32 -1.68 2.78
C VAL A 70 -10.53 -2.62 3.96
N ALA A 71 -9.58 -2.69 4.91
CA ALA A 71 -9.75 -3.48 6.14
C ALA A 71 -11.01 -3.07 6.91
N GLY A 72 -11.19 -1.76 7.17
CA GLY A 72 -12.41 -1.24 7.81
C GLY A 72 -13.70 -1.56 7.06
N MET A 73 -13.66 -1.54 5.72
CA MET A 73 -14.82 -1.97 4.92
C MET A 73 -15.10 -3.45 5.06
N LEU A 74 -14.08 -4.30 5.02
CA LEU A 74 -14.21 -5.75 5.15
C LEU A 74 -14.72 -6.14 6.53
N HIS A 75 -14.24 -5.47 7.57
CA HIS A 75 -14.70 -5.68 8.93
C HIS A 75 -16.21 -5.46 9.06
N ALA A 76 -16.74 -4.39 8.45
CA ALA A 76 -18.18 -4.11 8.41
C ALA A 76 -18.95 -5.08 7.49
N LEU A 77 -18.40 -5.44 6.33
CA LEU A 77 -19.06 -6.32 5.36
C LEU A 77 -19.19 -7.78 5.86
N GLU A 78 -18.22 -8.25 6.63
CA GLU A 78 -18.20 -9.60 7.18
C GLU A 78 -18.75 -9.66 8.63
N ASP A 79 -19.21 -8.53 9.17
CA ASP A 79 -19.78 -8.39 10.51
C ASP A 79 -18.91 -9.03 11.60
N TRP A 80 -17.60 -8.74 11.57
CA TRP A 80 -16.68 -9.31 12.54
C TRP A 80 -16.81 -8.65 13.90
N GLU A 81 -16.97 -9.46 14.94
CA GLU A 81 -16.92 -8.97 16.31
C GLU A 81 -15.47 -8.60 16.71
N GLY A 82 -15.25 -7.34 17.06
CA GLY A 82 -13.96 -6.84 17.53
C GLY A 82 -13.70 -5.41 17.09
N HIS A 83 -12.66 -4.78 17.64
CA HIS A 83 -12.18 -3.50 17.14
C HIS A 83 -10.80 -3.70 16.50
N GLU A 84 -10.55 -3.02 15.38
CA GLU A 84 -9.29 -3.13 14.64
C GLU A 84 -8.06 -2.64 15.43
N CYS A 85 -8.27 -1.94 16.54
CA CYS A 85 -7.24 -1.44 17.43
C CYS A 85 -6.80 -2.49 18.47
N GLY A 86 -5.49 -2.72 18.63
CA GLY A 86 -4.91 -3.50 19.74
C GLY A 86 -4.56 -4.95 19.40
N ASN A 87 -4.37 -5.79 20.43
CA ASN A 87 -3.95 -7.20 20.34
C ASN A 87 -4.99 -8.14 19.68
N TRP A 88 -6.04 -7.63 19.05
CA TRP A 88 -6.95 -8.46 18.26
C TRP A 88 -6.17 -9.21 17.16
N LEU A 89 -5.13 -8.59 16.61
CA LEU A 89 -4.18 -9.14 15.63
C LEU A 89 -3.22 -10.19 16.20
N ILE A 90 -3.17 -10.35 17.52
CA ILE A 90 -2.18 -11.15 18.24
C ILE A 90 -2.90 -11.98 19.29
N LYS A 91 -3.80 -12.87 18.86
CA LYS A 91 -4.11 -14.06 19.66
C LYS A 91 -3.09 -15.13 19.27
N GLU A 92 -2.40 -15.66 20.27
CA GLU A 92 -1.11 -16.35 20.12
C GLU A 92 -1.12 -17.68 19.35
N ASP A 93 -2.26 -18.14 18.79
CA ASP A 93 -2.34 -19.34 17.95
C ASP A 93 -2.73 -19.09 16.48
N ASP A 94 -3.06 -17.84 16.11
CA ASP A 94 -3.88 -17.61 14.94
C ASP A 94 -3.12 -16.95 13.77
N SER A 95 -2.34 -17.74 13.04
CA SER A 95 -1.92 -17.39 11.69
C SER A 95 -3.11 -17.21 10.72
N SER A 96 -4.36 -17.44 11.14
CA SER A 96 -5.53 -17.38 10.24
C SER A 96 -6.05 -15.97 9.99
N MET A 97 -5.76 -14.97 10.81
CA MET A 97 -6.53 -13.72 10.69
C MET A 97 -6.09 -12.83 9.53
N ILE A 98 -4.79 -12.74 9.26
CA ILE A 98 -4.29 -12.10 8.04
C ILE A 98 -4.82 -12.85 6.82
N ASP A 99 -4.77 -14.17 6.83
CA ASP A 99 -5.31 -15.01 5.76
C ASP A 99 -6.82 -14.86 5.59
N LYS A 100 -7.55 -14.67 6.69
CA LYS A 100 -9.00 -14.43 6.72
C LYS A 100 -9.33 -13.09 6.09
N VAL A 101 -8.64 -12.01 6.48
CA VAL A 101 -8.81 -10.67 5.90
C VAL A 101 -8.41 -10.68 4.43
N TRP A 102 -7.30 -11.32 4.10
CA TRP A 102 -6.81 -11.47 2.74
C TRP A 102 -7.82 -12.21 1.88
N THR A 103 -8.30 -13.37 2.32
CA THR A 103 -9.31 -14.17 1.61
C THR A 103 -10.63 -13.40 1.46
N ALA A 104 -11.07 -12.69 2.50
CA ALA A 104 -12.25 -11.82 2.43
C ALA A 104 -12.07 -10.71 1.38
N SER A 105 -10.90 -10.08 1.34
CA SER A 105 -10.60 -9.03 0.37
C SER A 105 -10.79 -9.52 -1.07
N PHE A 106 -10.32 -10.73 -1.40
CA PHE A 106 -10.51 -11.30 -2.73
C PHE A 106 -11.97 -11.65 -3.03
N ARG A 107 -12.70 -12.18 -2.05
CA ARG A 107 -14.13 -12.52 -2.16
C ARG A 107 -14.97 -11.28 -2.49
N HIS A 108 -14.69 -10.16 -1.83
CA HIS A 108 -15.35 -8.87 -2.09
C HIS A 108 -14.81 -8.12 -3.32
N GLY A 109 -13.87 -8.73 -4.05
CA GLY A 109 -13.39 -8.20 -5.33
C GLY A 109 -12.27 -7.15 -5.23
N PHE A 110 -11.72 -6.92 -4.03
CA PHE A 110 -10.50 -6.14 -3.89
C PHE A 110 -9.31 -6.91 -4.46
N ARG A 111 -8.35 -6.20 -5.05
CA ARG A 111 -7.12 -6.80 -5.60
C ARG A 111 -5.90 -6.01 -5.17
N PRO A 112 -4.74 -6.64 -4.90
CA PRO A 112 -3.52 -5.92 -4.54
C PRO A 112 -3.15 -4.88 -5.60
N TYR A 113 -2.82 -3.66 -5.18
CA TYR A 113 -2.28 -2.64 -6.06
C TYR A 113 -0.75 -2.68 -5.99
N HIS A 114 -0.13 -3.12 -7.07
CA HIS A 114 1.32 -3.03 -7.23
C HIS A 114 1.64 -1.72 -7.91
N LEU A 115 2.36 -0.84 -7.21
CA LEU A 115 2.95 0.30 -7.89
C LEU A 115 4.03 -0.19 -8.84
N PRO A 116 4.19 0.46 -10.00
CA PRO A 116 5.45 0.40 -10.70
C PRO A 116 6.46 1.08 -9.78
N VAL A 117 7.14 0.30 -8.93
CA VAL A 117 8.46 0.70 -8.45
C VAL A 117 9.24 0.99 -9.73
N PRO A 118 9.94 2.13 -9.86
CA PRO A 118 10.95 2.27 -10.89
C PRO A 118 12.02 1.25 -10.54
N CYS A 119 11.78 0.00 -10.92
CA CYS A 119 12.79 -1.01 -10.90
C CYS A 119 13.74 -0.55 -11.99
N THR A 120 14.89 0.01 -11.60
CA THR A 120 16.08 -0.16 -12.42
C THR A 120 16.45 -1.64 -12.40
N SER A 121 15.54 -2.49 -12.92
CA SER A 121 15.89 -3.81 -13.41
C SER A 121 16.63 -3.55 -14.71
N THR A 122 17.92 -3.28 -14.60
CA THR A 122 18.82 -3.85 -15.59
C THR A 122 18.58 -5.34 -15.50
N PHE A 123 17.83 -5.90 -16.45
CA PHE A 123 17.86 -7.33 -16.70
C PHE A 123 19.32 -7.68 -16.96
N ILE A 124 20.01 -8.22 -15.97
CA ILE A 124 21.19 -9.03 -16.24
C ILE A 124 20.60 -10.33 -16.76
N ALA A 125 20.52 -10.42 -18.08
CA ALA A 125 20.33 -11.70 -18.75
C ALA A 125 21.49 -12.62 -18.31
N ALA A 126 21.13 -13.83 -17.91
CA ALA A 126 22.06 -14.92 -17.62
C ALA A 126 22.86 -15.33 -18.86
#